data_AF-A0A349VR90-F1
#
_entry.id   AF-A0A349VR90-F1
#
_cell.length_a   1.000
_cell.length_b   1.000
_cell.length_c   1.000
_cell.angle_alpha   90.00
_cell.angle_beta   90.00
_cell.angle_gamma   90.00
#
_symmetry.space_group_name_H-M   'P 1'
#
loop_
_entity.id
_entity.type
_entity.pdbx_description
1 polymer ?
#
loop_
_entity_poly.entity_id
_entity_poly.type
_entity_poly.pdbx_seq_one_letter_code
_entity_poly.pdbx_strand_id
1 'polypeptide(L)'
;MLKNAYLNEKPEKELLKSRLKEQEDLLFVNQNKIKDNKLPVVVLIEGWGTAGKGTLIGNVINNIDPRFYKVATFDMPTDLEKRKPFLCRYFEALPEAGKFRFYNTGWMNEIVMSRLDGSMPNSLYEKRIASIRRFERQL
;
A
#
# COMPACT_ATOMS: atom_id res chain seq x y z
N MET A 1 -11.01 -13.86 11.39
CA MET A 1 -9.57 -13.51 11.32
C MET A 1 -9.20 -12.43 12.33
N LEU A 2 -9.86 -11.26 12.38
CA LEU A 2 -9.49 -10.18 13.34
C LEU A 2 -9.86 -10.44 14.81
N LYS A 3 -10.93 -11.21 15.10
CA LYS A 3 -11.33 -11.54 16.48
C LYS A 3 -10.26 -12.32 17.27
N ASN A 4 -9.34 -12.98 16.56
CA ASN A 4 -8.26 -13.78 17.14
C ASN A 4 -6.89 -13.19 16.80
N ALA A 5 -6.81 -11.88 16.50
CA ALA A 5 -5.54 -11.23 16.21
C ALA A 5 -4.68 -11.20 17.48
N TYR A 6 -3.58 -11.94 17.47
CA TYR A 6 -2.58 -11.89 18.53
C TYR A 6 -1.67 -10.69 18.27
N LEU A 7 -1.79 -9.65 19.10
CA LEU A 7 -0.86 -8.53 19.09
C LEU A 7 0.34 -8.92 19.95
N ASN A 8 1.49 -9.14 19.30
CA ASN A 8 2.74 -9.39 20.02
C ASN A 8 3.04 -8.24 20.96
N GLU A 9 3.53 -8.55 22.16
CA GLU A 9 4.08 -7.52 23.04
C GLU A 9 5.23 -6.79 22.36
N LYS A 10 5.24 -5.46 22.53
CA LYS A 10 6.30 -4.64 21.98
C LYS A 10 7.63 -5.04 22.66
N PRO A 11 8.67 -5.40 21.90
CA PRO A 11 9.96 -5.74 22.48
C PRO A 11 10.54 -4.60 23.31
N GLU A 12 11.45 -4.93 24.22
CA GLU A 12 12.26 -3.94 24.93
C GLU A 12 12.98 -3.01 23.95
N LYS A 13 13.22 -1.77 24.38
CA LYS A 13 13.69 -0.67 23.53
C LYS A 13 14.99 -1.01 22.80
N GLU A 14 15.96 -1.59 23.50
CA GLU A 14 17.27 -1.92 22.91
C GLU A 14 17.16 -3.05 21.88
N LEU A 15 16.37 -4.09 22.17
CA LEU A 15 16.10 -5.16 21.21
C LEU A 15 15.36 -4.64 19.98
N LEU A 16 14.37 -3.77 20.17
CA LEU A 16 13.64 -3.14 19.07
C LEU A 16 14.58 -2.31 18.18
N LYS A 17 15.46 -1.51 18.79
CA LYS A 17 16.44 -0.70 18.05
C LYS A 17 17.39 -1.57 17.23
N SER A 18 17.89 -2.66 17.81
CA SER A 18 18.73 -3.64 17.12
C SER A 18 18.02 -4.26 15.92
N ARG A 19 16.78 -4.74 16.11
CA ARG A 19 15.96 -5.31 15.04
C ARG A 19 15.67 -4.30 13.92
N LEU A 20 15.34 -3.06 14.26
CA LEU A 20 15.09 -2.01 13.26
C LEU A 20 16.35 -1.74 12.44
N LYS A 21 17.52 -1.64 13.09
CA LYS A 21 18.78 -1.42 12.39
C LYS A 21 19.10 -2.53 11.38
N GLU A 22 18.88 -3.78 11.76
CA GLU A 22 19.03 -4.93 10.86
C GLU A 22 18.10 -4.83 9.64
N GLN A 23 16.82 -4.45 9.86
CA GLN A 23 15.87 -4.28 8.76
C GLN A 23 16.21 -3.08 7.86
N GLU A 24 16.76 -2.00 8.40
CA GLU A 24 17.24 -0.85 7.62
C GLU A 24 18.39 -1.24 6.69
N ASP A 25 19.35 -2.02 7.20
CA ASP A 25 20.49 -2.50 6.40
C ASP A 25 20.02 -3.46 5.29
N LEU A 26 19.06 -4.35 5.60
CA LEU A 26 18.43 -5.23 4.61
C LEU A 26 17.64 -4.43 3.57
N LEU A 27 16.91 -3.39 3.98
CA LEU A 27 16.16 -2.53 3.07
C LEU A 27 17.10 -1.83 2.09
N PHE A 28 18.25 -1.34 2.54
CA PHE A 28 19.26 -0.73 1.67
C PHE A 28 19.78 -1.72 0.62
N VAL A 29 20.14 -2.95 1.04
CA VAL A 29 20.58 -4.00 0.11
C VAL A 29 19.49 -4.33 -0.91
N ASN A 30 18.24 -4.46 -0.46
CA ASN A 30 17.11 -4.78 -1.33
C ASN A 30 16.76 -3.63 -2.27
N GLN A 31 16.86 -2.37 -1.84
CA GLN A 31 16.69 -1.20 -2.70
C GLN A 31 17.66 -1.24 -3.88
N ASN A 32 18.94 -1.55 -3.64
CA ASN A 32 19.93 -1.66 -4.70
C ASN A 32 19.59 -2.80 -5.67
N LYS A 33 19.18 -3.97 -5.16
CA LYS A 33 18.72 -5.08 -6.00
C LYS A 33 17.52 -4.69 -6.86
N ILE A 34 16.54 -4.00 -6.28
CA ILE A 34 15.33 -3.52 -6.98
C ILE A 34 15.71 -2.57 -8.11
N LYS A 35 16.60 -1.62 -7.84
CA LYS A 35 17.16 -0.70 -8.84
C LYS A 35 17.87 -1.45 -9.97
N ASP A 36 18.83 -2.31 -9.62
CA ASP A 36 19.71 -2.97 -10.59
C ASP A 36 18.93 -3.95 -11.49
N ASN A 37 17.92 -4.62 -10.93
CA ASN A 37 17.02 -5.51 -11.66
C ASN A 37 15.83 -4.77 -12.29
N LYS A 38 15.77 -3.43 -12.18
CA LYS A 38 14.68 -2.61 -12.73
C LYS A 38 13.28 -3.06 -12.28
N LEU A 39 13.17 -3.64 -11.08
CA LEU A 39 11.92 -4.19 -10.56
C LEU A 39 11.01 -3.05 -10.05
N PRO A 40 9.80 -2.84 -10.60
CA PRO A 40 8.83 -1.91 -10.02
C PRO A 40 8.19 -2.54 -8.77
N VAL A 41 8.08 -1.78 -7.66
CA VAL A 41 7.52 -2.31 -6.40
C VAL A 41 6.39 -1.43 -5.88
N VAL A 42 5.20 -2.00 -5.69
CA VAL A 42 4.07 -1.34 -5.03
C VAL A 42 3.96 -1.84 -3.59
N VAL A 43 3.85 -0.91 -2.64
CA VAL A 43 3.58 -1.20 -1.22
C VAL A 43 2.24 -0.58 -0.86
N LEU A 44 1.20 -1.42 -0.78
CA LEU A 44 -0.15 -0.99 -0.40
C LEU A 44 -0.36 -1.11 1.11
N ILE A 45 -0.69 0.01 1.76
CA ILE A 45 -0.93 0.06 3.20
C ILE A 45 -2.38 0.46 3.45
N GLU A 46 -3.15 -0.47 4.00
CA GLU A 46 -4.56 -0.34 4.35
C GLU A 46 -4.76 -0.45 5.86
N GLY A 47 -5.88 0.07 6.35
CA GLY A 47 -6.23 0.02 7.77
C GLY A 47 -7.18 1.13 8.18
N TRP A 48 -7.69 1.06 9.40
CA TRP A 48 -8.66 2.02 9.92
C TRP A 48 -8.13 3.45 9.99
N GLY A 49 -9.07 4.40 10.11
CA GLY A 49 -8.75 5.78 10.49
C GLY A 49 -7.88 5.77 11.75
N THR A 50 -6.89 6.67 11.83
CA THR A 50 -5.95 6.79 12.97
C THR A 50 -5.06 5.58 13.27
N ALA A 51 -5.03 4.54 12.44
CA ALA A 51 -4.20 3.35 12.66
C ALA A 51 -2.68 3.57 12.48
N GLY A 52 -2.22 4.80 12.23
CA GLY A 52 -0.79 5.12 12.10
C GLY A 52 -0.16 4.81 10.72
N LYS A 53 -0.97 4.61 9.67
CA LYS A 53 -0.48 4.29 8.30
C LYS A 53 0.55 5.30 7.77
N GLY A 54 0.27 6.61 7.92
CA GLY A 54 1.18 7.66 7.46
C GLY A 54 2.51 7.66 8.21
N THR A 55 2.47 7.48 9.54
CA THR A 55 3.67 7.33 10.37
C THR A 55 4.47 6.09 9.99
N LEU A 56 3.80 4.97 9.73
CA LEU A 56 4.44 3.74 9.25
C LEU A 56 5.16 3.96 7.92
N ILE A 57 4.49 4.60 6.94
CA ILE A 57 5.11 4.96 5.66
C ILE A 57 6.34 5.84 5.91
N GLY A 58 6.20 6.91 6.71
CA GLY A 58 7.29 7.81 7.07
C GLY A 58 8.51 7.08 7.64
N ASN A 59 8.30 6.18 8.60
CA ASN A 59 9.37 5.40 9.21
C ASN A 59 10.12 4.51 8.21
N VAL A 60 9.42 3.97 7.21
CA VAL A 60 10.05 3.15 6.17
C VAL A 60 10.79 4.00 5.15
N ILE A 61 10.14 5.02 4.60
CA ILE A 61 10.71 5.82 3.50
C ILE A 61 11.90 6.69 3.93
N ASN A 62 12.01 7.04 5.21
CA ASN A 62 13.18 7.74 5.76
C ASN A 62 14.49 6.93 5.62
N ASN A 63 14.38 5.64 5.37
CA ASN A 63 15.50 4.72 5.17
C ASN A 63 15.73 4.37 3.68
N ILE A 64 15.04 5.04 2.75
CA ILE A 64 15.17 4.83 1.31
C ILE A 64 15.62 6.14 0.67
N ASP A 65 16.51 6.08 -0.32
CA ASP A 65 16.87 7.28 -1.07
C ASP A 65 15.62 7.86 -1.79
N PRO A 66 15.32 9.17 -1.61
CA PRO A 66 14.09 9.80 -2.09
C PRO A 66 13.91 9.80 -3.61
N ARG A 67 14.97 9.50 -4.38
CA ARG A 67 14.88 9.34 -5.84
C ARG A 67 14.21 8.02 -6.25
N PHE A 68 14.16 7.05 -5.33
CA PHE A 68 13.70 5.68 -5.59
C PHE A 68 12.30 5.39 -5.07
N TYR A 69 11.63 6.33 -4.42
CA TYR A 69 10.25 6.15 -4.02
C TYR A 69 9.38 7.37 -4.34
N LYS A 70 8.09 7.11 -4.47
CA LYS A 70 7.05 8.14 -4.39
C LYS A 70 5.94 7.63 -3.48
N VAL A 71 5.22 8.55 -2.85
CA VAL A 71 4.00 8.23 -2.08
C VAL A 71 2.79 8.69 -2.88
N ALA A 72 1.79 7.83 -3.03
CA ALA A 72 0.50 8.16 -3.60
C ALA A 72 -0.57 8.02 -2.50
N THR A 73 -1.39 9.06 -2.35
CA THR A 73 -2.55 9.06 -1.47
C THR A 73 -3.79 9.14 -2.33
N PHE A 74 -4.77 8.29 -2.06
CA PHE A 74 -6.01 8.23 -2.84
C PHE A 74 -7.19 8.59 -1.96
N ASP A 75 -7.70 9.81 -2.12
CA ASP A 75 -8.97 10.22 -1.55
C ASP A 75 -10.14 9.68 -2.40
N MET A 76 -11.36 10.17 -2.12
CA MET A 76 -12.54 9.86 -2.92
C MET A 76 -12.30 10.17 -4.40
N PRO A 77 -12.74 9.30 -5.33
CA PRO A 77 -12.53 9.51 -6.75
C PRO A 77 -13.27 10.77 -7.22
N THR A 78 -12.58 11.60 -8.00
CA THR A 78 -13.14 12.76 -8.69
C THR A 78 -14.17 12.35 -9.75
N ASP A 79 -14.99 13.29 -10.20
CA ASP A 79 -15.99 13.00 -11.24
C ASP A 79 -15.37 12.58 -12.57
N LEU A 80 -14.14 13.02 -12.86
CA LEU A 80 -13.38 12.57 -14.02
C LEU A 80 -12.91 11.12 -13.85
N GLU A 81 -12.37 10.77 -12.67
CA GLU A 81 -11.93 9.39 -12.39
C GLU A 81 -13.10 8.41 -12.39
N LYS A 82 -14.28 8.81 -11.90
CA LYS A 82 -15.51 7.99 -11.94
C LYS A 82 -15.99 7.66 -13.37
N ARG A 83 -15.60 8.46 -14.37
CA ARG A 83 -15.89 8.19 -15.79
C ARG A 83 -14.90 7.21 -16.43
N LYS A 84 -13.78 6.90 -15.76
CA LYS A 84 -12.80 5.90 -16.19
C LYS A 84 -13.09 4.54 -15.53
N PRO A 85 -12.48 3.45 -16.01
CA PRO A 85 -12.50 2.17 -15.28
C PRO A 85 -11.96 2.33 -13.85
N PHE A 86 -12.58 1.65 -12.90
CA PHE A 86 -12.29 1.77 -11.46
C PHE A 86 -10.80 1.72 -11.09
N LEU A 87 -10.04 0.80 -11.68
CA LEU A 87 -8.63 0.64 -11.35
C LEU A 87 -7.68 1.60 -12.10
N CYS A 88 -8.21 2.44 -12.99
CA CYS A 88 -7.40 3.27 -13.87
C CYS A 88 -6.50 4.24 -13.08
N ARG A 89 -7.02 4.90 -12.04
CA ARG A 89 -6.24 5.84 -11.21
C ARG A 89 -5.07 5.18 -10.47
N TYR A 90 -5.24 3.92 -10.09
CA TYR A 90 -4.19 3.14 -9.42
C TYR A 90 -3.16 2.64 -10.44
N PHE A 91 -3.62 2.23 -11.62
CA PHE A 91 -2.74 1.88 -12.73
C PHE A 91 -1.84 3.06 -13.15
N GLU A 92 -2.41 4.26 -13.25
CA GLU A 92 -1.67 5.49 -13.56
C GLU A 92 -0.61 5.84 -12.50
N ALA A 93 -0.76 5.35 -11.27
CA ALA A 93 0.15 5.60 -10.17
C ALA A 93 1.23 4.52 -9.99
N LEU A 94 1.30 3.51 -10.87
CA LEU A 94 2.33 2.49 -10.81
C LEU A 94 3.75 3.12 -10.81
N PRO A 95 4.72 2.49 -10.13
CA PRO A 95 6.09 2.99 -10.11
C PRO A 95 6.79 2.75 -11.45
N GLU A 96 7.75 3.61 -11.73
CA GLU A 96 8.72 3.37 -12.79
C GLU A 96 9.62 2.17 -12.43
N ALA A 97 10.28 1.61 -13.43
CA ALA A 97 11.19 0.48 -13.25
C ALA A 97 12.29 0.78 -12.20
N GLY A 98 12.50 -0.14 -11.26
CA GLY A 98 13.50 -0.03 -10.20
C GLY A 98 13.13 0.96 -9.09
N LYS A 99 11.87 1.36 -8.98
CA LYS A 99 11.38 2.29 -7.96
C LYS A 99 10.22 1.71 -7.17
N PHE A 100 10.01 2.28 -5.99
CA PHE A 100 8.88 2.01 -5.11
C PHE A 100 7.74 3.00 -5.34
N ARG A 101 6.52 2.52 -5.20
CA ARG A 101 5.36 3.37 -4.91
C ARG A 101 4.69 2.90 -3.62
N PHE A 102 4.62 3.79 -2.64
CA PHE A 102 3.86 3.57 -1.42
C PHE A 102 2.45 4.13 -1.60
N TYR A 103 1.44 3.28 -1.42
CA TYR A 103 0.03 3.66 -1.49
C TYR A 103 -0.48 3.84 -0.06
N ASN A 104 -0.76 5.08 0.31
CA ASN A 104 -1.44 5.39 1.57
C ASN A 104 -2.94 5.25 1.34
N THR A 105 -3.47 4.05 1.64
CA THR A 105 -4.76 3.52 1.13
C THR A 105 -4.79 3.27 -0.38
N GLY A 106 -5.73 2.46 -0.83
CA GLY A 106 -5.90 2.14 -2.24
C GLY A 106 -7.30 1.65 -2.57
N TRP A 107 -7.39 0.70 -3.51
CA TRP A 107 -8.66 0.17 -4.00
C TRP A 107 -9.49 -0.55 -2.93
N MET A 108 -8.85 -1.10 -1.90
CA MET A 108 -9.58 -1.80 -0.83
C MET A 108 -10.33 -0.82 0.06
N ASN A 109 -9.77 0.35 0.34
CA ASN A 109 -10.48 1.39 1.09
C ASN A 109 -11.77 1.83 0.39
N GLU A 110 -11.75 2.07 -0.92
CA GLU A 110 -12.95 2.44 -1.69
C GLU A 110 -14.04 1.35 -1.56
N ILE A 111 -13.66 0.08 -1.71
CA ILE A 111 -14.61 -1.04 -1.56
C ILE A 111 -15.16 -1.13 -0.15
N VAL A 112 -14.30 -1.08 0.86
CA VAL A 112 -14.73 -1.21 2.26
C VAL A 112 -15.68 -0.07 2.64
N MET A 113 -15.34 1.17 2.27
CA MET A 113 -16.19 2.33 2.57
C MET A 113 -17.54 2.23 1.86
N SER A 114 -17.55 1.93 0.56
CA SER A 114 -18.81 1.78 -0.20
C SER A 114 -19.66 0.57 0.20
N ARG A 115 -19.07 -0.42 0.90
CA ARG A 115 -19.84 -1.52 1.49
C ARG A 115 -20.42 -1.15 2.84
N LEU A 116 -19.68 -0.39 3.64
CA LEU A 116 -20.13 0.09 4.95
C LEU A 116 -21.24 1.14 4.85
N ASP A 117 -21.18 2.02 3.84
CA ASP A 117 -22.19 3.06 3.61
C ASP A 117 -23.46 2.55 2.90
N GLY A 118 -23.47 1.29 2.45
CA GLY A 118 -24.60 0.69 1.74
C GLY A 118 -24.75 1.11 0.27
N SER A 119 -23.83 1.91 -0.28
CA SER A 119 -23.88 2.40 -1.66
C SER A 119 -23.48 1.34 -2.70
N MET A 120 -22.86 0.23 -2.28
CA MET A 120 -22.39 -0.84 -3.16
C MET A 120 -23.26 -2.11 -3.08
N PRO A 121 -24.05 -2.42 -4.13
CA PRO A 121 -24.79 -3.68 -4.20
C PRO A 121 -23.85 -4.89 -4.31
N ASN A 122 -24.32 -6.07 -3.88
CA ASN A 122 -23.54 -7.31 -3.88
C ASN A 122 -22.95 -7.66 -5.25
N SER A 123 -23.73 -7.48 -6.32
CA SER A 123 -23.29 -7.74 -7.69
C SER A 123 -22.13 -6.83 -8.13
N LEU A 124 -22.11 -5.58 -7.68
CA LEU A 124 -21.01 -4.65 -7.97
C LEU A 124 -19.77 -5.02 -7.16
N TYR A 125 -19.94 -5.38 -5.88
CA TYR A 125 -18.83 -5.83 -5.04
C TYR A 125 -18.09 -7.02 -5.64
N GLU A 126 -18.81 -8.06 -6.08
CA GLU A 126 -18.20 -9.23 -6.71
C GLU A 126 -17.41 -8.87 -7.98
N LYS A 127 -17.96 -7.99 -8.82
CA LYS A 127 -17.26 -7.48 -10.01
C LYS A 127 -16.00 -6.69 -9.65
N ARG A 128 -16.04 -5.87 -8.58
CA ARG A 128 -14.89 -5.09 -8.10
C ARG A 128 -13.79 -5.99 -7.57
N ILE A 129 -14.12 -6.98 -6.74
CA ILE A 129 -13.17 -7.98 -6.24
C ILE A 129 -12.55 -8.78 -7.38
N ALA A 130 -13.36 -9.20 -8.36
CA ALA A 130 -12.84 -9.89 -9.55
C ALA A 130 -11.88 -9.00 -10.36
N SER A 131 -12.17 -7.71 -10.46
CA SER A 131 -11.30 -6.74 -11.15
C SER A 131 -9.97 -6.56 -10.42
N ILE A 132 -9.98 -6.45 -9.09
CA ILE A 132 -8.76 -6.35 -8.27
C ILE A 132 -7.88 -7.57 -8.43
N ARG A 133 -8.45 -8.77 -8.29
CA ARG A 133 -7.70 -10.03 -8.45
C ARG A 133 -7.05 -10.15 -9.82
N ARG A 134 -7.70 -9.64 -10.87
CA ARG A 134 -7.13 -9.61 -12.23
C ARG A 134 -6.00 -8.60 -12.32
N PHE A 135 -6.19 -7.41 -11.79
CA PHE A 135 -5.18 -6.36 -11.78
C PHE A 135 -3.92 -6.79 -11.01
N GLU A 136 -4.06 -7.28 -9.78
CA GLU A 136 -2.93 -7.74 -8.96
C GLU A 136 -2.18 -8.92 -9.59
N ARG A 137 -2.84 -9.73 -10.43
CA ARG A 137 -2.19 -10.81 -11.20
C ARG A 137 -1.40 -10.31 -12.41
N GLN A 138 -1.72 -9.13 -12.93
CA GLN A 138 -1.03 -8.52 -14.06
C GLN A 138 0.22 -7.73 -13.64
N LEU A 139 0.33 -7.39 -12.36
CA LEU A 139 1.51 -6.77 -11.75
C LEU A 139 2.60 -7.82 -11.52
#